data_AF-A0A822CT21-F1
#
_entry.id   AF-A0A822CT21-F1
#
_cell.length_a   1.000
_cell.length_b   1.000
_cell.length_c   1.000
_cell.angle_alpha   90.00
_cell.angle_beta   90.00
_cell.angle_gamma   90.00
#
_symmetry.space_group_name_H-M   'P 1'
#
loop_
_entity.id
_entity.type
_entity.pdbx_description
1 polymer ?
#
loop_
_entity_poly.entity_id
_entity_poly.type
_entity_poly.pdbx_seq_one_letter_code
_entity_poly.pdbx_strand_id
1 'polypeptide(L)'
;MDQIHSIYVFCQKQEKYEEWAKDWSKIKGVYTKIIPICDSAQQSARQCDEDSVVITGISSLDQIEPSFMYTQLFKEIILEIDFDEKKEINDLAEYAREKYAGNDKQLEIINEFAQEYQGNQAS
;
A
#
# COMPACT_ATOMS: atom_id res chain seq x y z
N MET A 1 -7.84 -24.60 -16.02
CA MET A 1 -8.17 -25.64 -15.01
C MET A 1 -8.15 -24.94 -13.67
N ASP A 2 -9.26 -24.95 -12.94
CA ASP A 2 -9.34 -24.23 -11.67
C ASP A 2 -8.60 -25.02 -10.60
N GLN A 3 -7.48 -24.47 -10.12
CA GLN A 3 -6.68 -25.08 -9.06
C GLN A 3 -7.10 -24.48 -7.72
N ILE A 4 -7.46 -25.34 -6.76
CA ILE A 4 -7.74 -24.92 -5.38
C ILE A 4 -6.45 -24.35 -4.78
N HIS A 5 -6.47 -23.05 -4.47
CA HIS A 5 -5.36 -22.29 -3.90
C HIS A 5 -5.27 -22.46 -2.37
N SER A 6 -6.38 -22.41 -1.65
CA SER A 6 -6.41 -22.49 -0.18
C SER A 6 -7.72 -23.07 0.34
N ILE A 7 -7.63 -23.77 1.47
CA ILE A 7 -8.75 -24.41 2.17
C ILE A 7 -8.75 -23.93 3.63
N TYR A 8 -9.93 -23.54 4.11
CA TYR A 8 -10.15 -23.11 5.49
C TYR A 8 -11.17 -24.06 6.14
N VAL A 9 -10.83 -24.62 7.28
CA VAL A 9 -11.66 -25.65 7.94
C VAL A 9 -12.37 -25.06 9.15
N PHE A 10 -13.70 -25.12 9.18
CA PHE A 10 -14.49 -24.72 10.34
C PHE A 10 -14.90 -25.94 11.17
N CYS A 11 -14.48 -26.01 12.44
CA CYS A 11 -14.86 -27.10 13.34
C CYS A 11 -14.84 -26.68 14.82
N GLN A 12 -15.62 -27.35 15.66
CA GLN A 12 -15.68 -27.06 17.10
C GLN A 12 -14.52 -27.66 17.91
N LYS A 13 -13.77 -28.63 17.35
CA LYS A 13 -12.70 -29.36 18.04
C LYS A 13 -11.36 -29.15 17.35
N GLN A 14 -10.89 -27.90 17.34
CA GLN A 14 -9.71 -27.44 16.62
C GLN A 14 -8.47 -28.29 16.90
N GLU A 15 -8.15 -28.56 18.16
CA GLU A 15 -6.98 -29.34 18.59
C GLU A 15 -6.90 -30.73 17.93
N LYS A 16 -8.06 -31.35 17.67
CA LYS A 16 -8.12 -32.69 17.05
C LYS A 16 -7.76 -32.67 15.57
N TYR A 17 -8.03 -31.57 14.88
CA TYR A 17 -7.91 -31.47 13.42
C TYR A 17 -6.71 -30.62 12.99
N GLU A 18 -6.09 -29.87 13.90
CA GLU A 18 -4.87 -29.12 13.64
C GLU A 18 -3.69 -30.02 13.28
N GLU A 19 -3.53 -31.16 13.96
CA GLU A 19 -2.42 -32.08 13.67
C GLU A 19 -2.53 -32.66 12.26
N TRP A 20 -3.71 -33.16 11.89
CA TRP A 20 -3.96 -33.64 10.52
C TRP A 20 -3.88 -32.51 9.49
N ALA A 21 -4.34 -31.30 9.81
CA ALA A 21 -4.31 -30.18 8.88
C ALA A 21 -2.89 -29.77 8.48
N LYS A 22 -1.91 -29.96 9.37
CA LYS A 22 -0.49 -29.68 9.09
C LYS A 22 0.08 -30.58 8.00
N ASP A 23 -0.47 -31.77 7.79
CA ASP A 23 -0.04 -32.68 6.73
C ASP A 23 -0.47 -32.21 5.32
N TRP A 24 -1.36 -31.22 5.23
CA TRP A 24 -1.91 -30.71 3.97
C TRP A 24 -1.49 -29.27 3.69
N SER A 25 -0.60 -29.08 2.73
CA SER A 25 -0.06 -27.76 2.34
C SER A 25 -1.11 -26.74 1.87
N LYS A 26 -2.29 -27.20 1.44
CA LYS A 26 -3.40 -26.33 1.00
C LYS A 26 -4.29 -25.85 2.14
N ILE A 27 -4.19 -26.44 3.33
CA ILE A 27 -5.00 -26.03 4.48
C ILE A 27 -4.28 -24.86 5.15
N LYS A 28 -4.92 -23.69 5.13
CA LYS A 28 -4.36 -22.45 5.70
C LYS A 28 -4.73 -22.26 7.17
N GLY A 29 -5.74 -22.99 7.65
CA GLY A 29 -6.07 -22.99 9.07
C GLY A 29 -7.33 -23.78 9.40
N VAL A 30 -7.44 -24.08 10.70
CA VAL A 30 -8.60 -24.69 11.32
C VAL A 30 -9.16 -23.70 12.33
N TYR A 31 -10.46 -23.44 12.26
CA TYR A 31 -11.10 -22.33 12.97
C TYR A 31 -12.36 -22.79 13.70
N THR A 32 -12.59 -22.20 14.88
CA THR A 32 -13.79 -22.43 15.70
C THR A 32 -14.82 -21.30 15.57
N LYS A 33 -14.45 -20.21 14.90
CA LYS A 33 -15.27 -19.01 14.68
C LYS A 33 -15.23 -18.63 13.20
N ILE A 34 -16.32 -18.06 12.71
CA ILE A 34 -16.44 -17.64 11.30
C ILE A 34 -15.61 -16.38 11.02
N ILE A 35 -15.60 -15.40 11.93
CA ILE A 35 -14.89 -14.12 11.73
C ILE A 35 -13.40 -14.33 11.37
N PRO A 36 -12.61 -15.15 12.10
CA PRO A 36 -11.22 -15.43 11.72
C PRO A 36 -11.04 -16.11 10.37
N ILE A 37 -12.04 -16.87 9.89
CA ILE A 37 -12.01 -17.45 8.54
C ILE A 37 -12.14 -16.33 7.51
N CYS A 38 -13.08 -15.42 7.71
CA CYS A 38 -13.28 -14.29 6.82
C CYS A 38 -12.03 -13.41 6.76
N ASP A 39 -11.42 -13.11 7.90
CA ASP A 39 -10.19 -12.31 7.98
C ASP A 39 -9.04 -13.01 7.25
N SER A 40 -8.85 -14.31 7.48
CA SER A 40 -7.78 -15.08 6.83
C SER A 40 -8.01 -15.24 5.33
N ALA A 41 -9.26 -15.49 4.90
CA ALA A 41 -9.61 -15.58 3.50
C ALA A 41 -9.45 -14.23 2.79
N GLN A 42 -9.82 -13.11 3.45
CA GLN A 42 -9.61 -11.76 2.92
C GLN A 42 -8.13 -11.44 2.80
N GLN A 43 -7.32 -11.82 3.79
CA GLN A 43 -5.87 -11.64 3.74
C GLN A 43 -5.24 -12.45 2.61
N SER A 44 -5.63 -13.72 2.42
CA SER A 44 -5.11 -14.51 1.30
C SER A 44 -5.62 -14.04 -0.06
N ALA A 45 -6.82 -13.46 -0.15
CA ALA A 45 -7.29 -12.81 -1.37
C ALA A 45 -6.45 -11.56 -1.68
N ARG A 46 -6.13 -10.75 -0.67
CA ARG A 46 -5.24 -9.59 -0.83
C ARG A 46 -3.80 -9.97 -1.18
N GLN A 47 -3.25 -10.99 -0.54
CA GLN A 47 -1.93 -11.52 -0.91
C GLN A 47 -1.95 -12.12 -2.32
N CYS A 48 -3.06 -12.73 -2.73
CA CYS A 48 -3.22 -13.12 -4.12
C CYS A 48 -3.30 -11.89 -5.02
N ASP A 49 -3.84 -10.74 -4.62
CA ASP A 49 -3.81 -9.49 -5.41
C ASP A 49 -2.42 -8.83 -5.44
N GLU A 50 -1.65 -8.88 -4.33
CA GLU A 50 -0.27 -8.38 -4.25
C GLU A 50 0.72 -9.29 -5.00
N ASP A 51 0.61 -10.61 -4.84
CA ASP A 51 1.33 -11.61 -5.65
C ASP A 51 0.75 -11.74 -7.08
N SER A 52 -0.48 -11.22 -7.31
CA SER A 52 -1.10 -11.03 -8.63
C SER A 52 -1.08 -9.58 -9.10
N VAL A 53 -0.04 -8.85 -8.70
CA VAL A 53 0.79 -8.22 -9.73
C VAL A 53 1.39 -9.35 -10.58
N VAL A 54 0.51 -10.10 -11.26
CA VAL A 54 0.88 -10.82 -12.44
C VAL A 54 1.24 -9.69 -13.36
N ILE A 55 2.53 -9.57 -13.53
CA ILE A 55 3.10 -9.19 -14.80
C ILE A 55 2.64 -10.24 -15.82
N THR A 56 1.33 -10.30 -16.11
CA THR A 56 0.72 -11.21 -17.09
C THR A 56 1.16 -10.69 -18.44
N GLY A 57 2.34 -11.12 -18.87
CA GLY A 57 2.86 -10.82 -20.19
C GLY A 57 4.37 -10.81 -20.36
N ILE A 58 5.18 -11.31 -19.40
CA ILE A 58 6.63 -11.13 -19.50
C ILE A 58 7.35 -12.46 -19.46
N SER A 59 7.48 -13.06 -20.65
CA SER A 59 8.33 -14.20 -20.95
C SER A 59 9.83 -13.87 -20.92
N SER A 60 10.24 -12.70 -20.40
CA SER A 60 11.63 -12.35 -20.13
C SER A 60 11.68 -11.04 -19.32
N LEU A 61 12.01 -11.13 -18.03
CA LEU A 61 12.25 -9.95 -17.18
C LEU A 61 13.32 -9.00 -17.77
N ASP A 62 14.14 -9.49 -18.69
CA ASP A 62 15.13 -8.73 -19.47
C ASP A 62 14.50 -7.72 -20.46
N GLN A 63 13.17 -7.72 -20.65
CA GLN A 63 12.45 -6.85 -21.59
C GLN A 63 11.52 -5.84 -20.91
N ILE A 64 11.42 -5.82 -19.58
CA ILE A 64 10.64 -4.76 -18.92
C ILE A 64 11.44 -3.48 -19.04
N GLU A 65 10.91 -2.51 -19.79
CA GLU A 65 11.47 -1.18 -19.79
C GLU A 65 11.51 -0.68 -18.34
N PRO A 66 12.68 -0.32 -17.79
CA PRO A 66 12.78 0.09 -16.38
C PRO A 66 11.78 1.19 -16.00
N SER A 67 11.42 2.04 -16.96
CA SER A 67 10.37 3.06 -16.84
C SER A 67 9.03 2.50 -16.39
N PHE A 68 8.64 1.29 -16.82
CA PHE A 68 7.40 0.63 -16.40
C PHE A 68 7.45 0.23 -14.92
N MET A 69 8.56 -0.36 -14.48
CA MET A 69 8.74 -0.72 -13.06
C MET A 69 8.75 0.53 -12.18
N TYR A 70 9.48 1.57 -12.58
CA TYR A 70 9.46 2.85 -11.86
C TYR A 70 8.07 3.45 -11.83
N THR A 71 7.32 3.40 -12.94
CA THR A 71 5.96 3.96 -13.00
C THR A 71 5.01 3.26 -12.03
N GLN A 72 5.09 1.93 -11.91
CA GLN A 72 4.24 1.21 -10.96
C GLN A 72 4.62 1.51 -9.51
N LEU A 73 5.92 1.51 -9.19
CA LEU A 73 6.39 1.89 -7.86
C LEU A 73 5.99 3.33 -7.51
N PHE A 74 6.12 4.27 -8.45
CA PHE A 74 5.68 5.65 -8.25
C PHE A 74 4.18 5.74 -8.01
N LYS A 75 3.38 5.00 -8.78
CA LYS A 75 1.92 4.98 -8.63
C LYS A 75 1.52 4.45 -7.25
N GLU A 76 2.13 3.37 -6.77
CA GLU A 76 1.87 2.82 -5.44
C GLU A 76 2.24 3.83 -4.34
N ILE A 77 3.44 4.41 -4.41
CA ILE A 77 3.90 5.42 -3.44
C ILE A 77 2.94 6.63 -3.40
N ILE A 78 2.53 7.15 -4.56
CA ILE A 78 1.62 8.31 -4.64
C ILE A 78 0.23 7.97 -4.08
N LEU A 79 -0.25 6.73 -4.23
CA LEU A 79 -1.56 6.33 -3.75
C LEU A 79 -1.57 5.99 -2.24
N GLU A 80 -0.44 5.56 -1.70
CA GLU A 80 -0.31 5.17 -0.28
C GLU A 80 0.18 6.31 0.62
N ILE A 81 0.75 7.38 0.06
CA ILE A 81 1.23 8.49 0.86
C ILE A 81 0.06 9.19 1.57
N ASP A 82 0.13 9.26 2.90
CA ASP A 82 -0.79 10.04 3.71
C ASP A 82 -0.40 11.52 3.57
N PHE A 83 -0.98 12.17 2.56
CA PHE A 83 -0.68 13.55 2.21
C PHE A 83 -1.63 14.52 2.91
N ASP A 84 -1.17 15.11 4.02
CA ASP A 84 -1.79 16.30 4.60
C ASP A 84 -1.25 17.54 3.89
N GLU A 85 -2.00 18.02 2.90
CA GLU A 85 -1.63 19.17 2.08
C GLU A 85 -1.22 20.40 2.91
N LYS A 86 -1.87 20.68 4.04
CA LYS A 86 -1.54 21.85 4.86
C LYS A 86 -0.20 21.67 5.56
N LYS A 87 0.01 20.49 6.14
CA LYS A 87 1.26 20.17 6.82
C LYS A 87 2.42 20.16 5.83
N GLU A 88 2.30 19.45 4.71
CA GLU A 88 3.38 19.30 3.74
C GLU A 88 3.74 20.61 3.03
N ILE A 89 2.76 21.46 2.71
CA ILE A 89 3.01 22.81 2.17
C ILE A 89 3.72 23.70 3.19
N ASN A 90 3.33 23.63 4.47
CA ASN A 90 4.00 24.40 5.53
C ASN A 90 5.43 23.93 5.75
N ASP A 91 5.67 22.61 5.81
CA ASP A 91 7.01 22.02 5.97
C ASP A 91 7.92 22.45 4.80
N LEU A 92 7.40 22.45 3.56
CA LEU A 92 8.12 22.95 2.39
C LEU A 92 8.44 24.45 2.49
N ALA A 93 7.48 25.26 2.92
CA ALA A 93 7.67 26.70 3.08
C ALA A 93 8.70 27.01 4.18
N GLU A 94 8.69 26.30 5.30
CA GLU A 94 9.69 26.43 6.36
C GLU A 94 11.09 26.07 5.86
N TYR A 95 11.24 24.92 5.21
CA TYR A 95 12.52 24.54 4.61
C TYR A 95 13.04 25.59 3.62
N ALA A 96 12.16 26.15 2.79
CA ALA A 96 12.53 27.22 1.86
C ALA A 96 12.96 28.50 2.60
N ARG A 97 12.26 28.90 3.67
CA ARG A 97 12.64 30.07 4.47
C ARG A 97 14.02 29.90 5.10
N GLU A 98 14.33 28.73 5.62
CA GLU A 98 15.66 28.42 6.17
C GLU A 98 16.74 28.50 5.10
N LYS A 99 16.49 27.89 3.93
CA LYS A 99 17.44 27.85 2.82
C LYS A 99 17.75 29.23 2.23
N TYR A 100 16.77 30.12 2.21
CA TYR A 100 16.89 31.48 1.67
C TYR A 100 16.96 32.56 2.75
N ALA A 101 17.36 32.20 3.97
CA ALA A 101 17.55 33.15 5.05
C ALA A 101 18.48 34.31 4.63
N GLY A 102 18.01 35.54 4.82
CA GLY A 102 18.73 36.76 4.43
C GLY A 102 18.52 37.22 2.98
N ASN A 103 17.67 36.54 2.20
CA ASN A 103 17.22 37.03 0.90
C ASN A 103 15.75 37.46 0.95
N ASP A 104 15.54 38.73 1.31
CA ASP A 104 14.20 39.29 1.53
C ASP A 104 13.24 39.10 0.35
N LYS A 105 13.75 39.19 -0.89
CA LYS A 105 12.94 38.97 -2.11
C LYS A 105 12.44 37.52 -2.22
N GLN A 106 13.29 36.55 -1.89
CA GLN A 106 12.89 35.14 -1.91
C GLN A 106 11.94 34.83 -0.75
N LEU A 107 12.16 35.42 0.42
CA LEU A 107 11.27 35.25 1.57
C LEU A 107 9.86 35.83 1.30
N GLU A 108 9.76 36.94 0.59
CA GLU A 108 8.48 37.51 0.15
C GLU A 108 7.71 36.54 -0.76
N ILE A 109 8.38 35.99 -1.78
CA ILE A 109 7.80 35.00 -2.70
C ILE A 109 7.34 33.73 -1.96
N ILE A 110 8.15 33.24 -1.01
CA ILE A 110 7.81 32.04 -0.23
C ILE A 110 6.59 32.29 0.67
N ASN A 111 6.46 33.49 1.23
CA ASN A 111 5.33 33.86 2.06
C ASN A 111 4.04 34.02 1.24
N GLU A 112 4.12 34.63 0.06
CA GLU A 112 2.99 34.71 -0.88
C GLU A 112 2.51 33.31 -1.28
N PHE A 113 3.44 32.43 -1.70
CA PHE A 113 3.15 31.03 -2.01
C PHE A 113 2.41 30.31 -0.86
N ALA A 114 2.91 30.42 0.38
CA ALA A 114 2.30 29.76 1.53
C ALA A 114 0.91 30.32 1.84
N GLN A 115 0.69 31.63 1.67
CA GLN A 115 -0.60 32.27 1.91
C GLN A 115 -1.64 31.91 0.85
N GLU A 116 -1.28 31.91 -0.43
CA GLU A 116 -2.20 31.53 -1.52
C GLU A 116 -2.69 30.08 -1.36
N TYR A 117 -1.78 29.16 -1.03
CA TYR A 117 -2.14 27.76 -0.80
C TYR A 117 -3.04 27.57 0.43
N GLN A 118 -2.85 28.34 1.50
CA GLN A 118 -3.73 28.31 2.67
C GLN A 118 -5.10 28.95 2.41
N GLY A 119 -5.17 30.01 1.59
CA GLY A 119 -6.40 30.73 1.25
C GLY A 119 -7.34 29.95 0.33
N ASN A 120 -6.79 29.14 -0.59
CA ASN A 120 -7.58 28.33 -1.53
C ASN A 120 -8.34 27.16 -0.88
N GLN A 121 -8.06 26.84 0.39
CA GLN A 121 -8.69 25.77 1.17
C GLN A 121 -9.93 26.21 1.96
N ALA A 122 -10.33 27.49 1.85
CA ALA A 122 -11.44 28.10 2.59
C ALA A 122 -12.68 28.45 1.72
N SER A 123 -12.73 28.01 0.46
CA SER A 123 -13.88 28.18 -0.46
C SER A 123 -14.53 26.86 -0.85
#